data_AF-I1CDN9-F1
#
_entry.id   AF-I1CDN9-F1
#
_cell.length_a   1.000
_cell.length_b   1.000
_cell.length_c   1.000
_cell.angle_alpha   90.00
_cell.angle_beta   90.00
_cell.angle_gamma   90.00
#
_symmetry.space_group_name_H-M   'P 1'
#
loop_
_entity.id
_entity.type
_entity.pdbx_description
1 polymer ?
#
loop_
_entity_poly.entity_id
_entity_poly.type
_entity_poly.pdbx_seq_one_letter_code
_entity_poly.pdbx_strand_id
1 'polypeptide(L)'
;MTRSISQDTQNNLRVLLDTDLSYEEIADRLTLSKATVHRYCKKWNIQRPDNTGGRPPILTEASKSLMKRMVILGRLKSGVEVFDYFKAIYPRLTYNTTLDALKSLGFKARPKRKVPLLSAKHRKARLDWALAHRYWTTDDWRKVIFSDESKINVWGSDGVEFYWSLPGSPLQPHHHDNDPKHTAKITTTYLKEEARYPMLPWPSQSPDLNPIEHMWRHLKLKLLYNGLNNKGKV
;
A
#
# COMPACT_ATOMS: atom_id res chain seq x y z
N MET A 1 -57.13 13.44 -6.52
CA MET A 1 -57.24 12.01 -6.89
C MET A 1 -56.56 11.82 -8.24
N THR A 2 -55.47 11.04 -8.32
CA THR A 2 -54.83 10.73 -9.61
C THR A 2 -55.71 9.73 -10.36
N ARG A 3 -56.13 10.07 -11.59
CA ARG A 3 -56.90 9.15 -12.43
C ARG A 3 -56.06 7.91 -12.71
N SER A 4 -56.61 6.74 -12.38
CA SER A 4 -56.03 5.45 -12.75
C SER A 4 -56.16 5.26 -14.27
N ILE A 5 -55.14 4.68 -14.89
CA ILE A 5 -55.20 4.25 -16.29
C ILE A 5 -56.17 3.06 -16.43
N SER A 6 -56.67 2.82 -17.64
CA SER A 6 -57.65 1.75 -17.90
C SER A 6 -57.09 0.37 -17.52
N GLN A 7 -57.99 -0.57 -17.23
CA GLN A 7 -57.60 -1.92 -16.83
C GLN A 7 -56.82 -2.64 -17.95
N ASP A 8 -57.20 -2.44 -19.20
CA ASP A 8 -56.51 -3.00 -20.36
C ASP A 8 -55.09 -2.45 -20.49
N THR A 9 -54.92 -1.15 -20.27
CA THR A 9 -53.59 -0.52 -20.26
C THR A 9 -52.73 -1.05 -19.11
N GLN A 10 -53.32 -1.34 -17.94
CA GLN A 10 -52.60 -1.95 -16.82
C GLN A 10 -52.15 -3.38 -17.15
N ASN A 11 -53.01 -4.18 -17.79
CA ASN A 11 -52.68 -5.55 -18.18
C ASN A 11 -51.53 -5.55 -19.21
N ASN A 12 -51.61 -4.70 -20.23
CA ASN A 12 -50.54 -4.56 -21.23
C ASN A 12 -49.23 -4.06 -20.61
N LEU A 13 -49.31 -3.10 -19.67
CA LEU A 13 -48.13 -2.62 -18.94
C LEU A 13 -47.47 -3.73 -18.12
N ARG A 14 -48.25 -4.59 -17.48
CA ARG A 14 -47.73 -5.70 -16.67
C ARG A 14 -46.98 -6.72 -17.52
N VAL A 15 -47.52 -7.04 -18.71
CA VAL A 15 -46.84 -7.92 -19.68
C VAL A 15 -45.54 -7.29 -20.18
N LEU A 16 -45.56 -6.00 -20.53
CA LEU A 16 -44.38 -5.30 -21.05
C LEU A 16 -43.27 -5.12 -20.00
N LEU A 17 -43.61 -4.98 -18.72
CA LEU A 17 -42.63 -4.87 -17.63
C LEU A 17 -41.82 -6.16 -17.39
N ASP A 18 -42.34 -7.31 -17.83
CA ASP A 18 -41.67 -8.63 -17.74
C ASP A 18 -40.69 -8.87 -18.91
N THR A 19 -40.73 -8.02 -19.94
CA THR A 19 -39.80 -8.08 -21.09
C THR A 19 -38.49 -7.33 -20.81
N ASP A 20 -37.52 -7.36 -21.74
CA ASP A 20 -36.22 -6.67 -21.61
C ASP A 20 -36.24 -5.21 -22.13
N LEU A 21 -37.43 -4.63 -22.35
CA LEU A 21 -37.58 -3.28 -22.89
C LEU A 21 -37.31 -2.20 -21.83
N SER A 22 -36.65 -1.12 -22.20
CA SER A 22 -36.46 0.02 -21.30
C SER A 22 -37.79 0.68 -20.88
N TYR A 23 -37.77 1.44 -19.77
CA TYR A 23 -38.97 2.20 -19.36
C TYR A 23 -39.41 3.23 -20.41
N GLU A 24 -38.50 3.72 -21.25
CA GLU A 24 -38.82 4.65 -22.34
C GLU A 24 -39.62 3.93 -23.44
N GLU A 25 -39.14 2.77 -23.90
CA GLU A 25 -39.81 2.00 -24.95
C GLU A 25 -41.20 1.51 -24.51
N ILE A 26 -41.37 1.15 -23.24
CA ILE A 26 -42.67 0.75 -22.69
C ILE A 26 -43.62 1.96 -22.62
N ALA A 27 -43.10 3.13 -22.25
CA ALA A 27 -43.85 4.37 -22.18
C ALA A 27 -44.37 4.77 -23.57
N ASP A 28 -43.51 4.71 -24.59
CA ASP A 28 -43.85 5.03 -25.98
C ASP A 28 -44.92 4.06 -26.54
N ARG A 29 -44.75 2.75 -26.33
CA ARG A 29 -45.70 1.73 -26.83
C ARG A 29 -47.11 1.87 -26.27
N LEU A 30 -47.22 2.32 -25.02
CA LEU A 30 -48.51 2.49 -24.34
C LEU A 30 -48.99 3.93 -24.35
N THR A 31 -48.28 4.86 -25.00
CA THR A 31 -48.55 6.30 -24.97
C THR A 31 -48.71 6.83 -23.53
N LEU A 32 -47.88 6.33 -22.62
CA LEU A 32 -47.86 6.72 -21.20
C LEU A 32 -46.60 7.54 -20.90
N SER A 33 -46.61 8.29 -19.80
CA SER A 33 -45.37 8.89 -19.31
C SER A 33 -44.48 7.85 -18.63
N LYS A 34 -43.15 7.98 -18.80
CA LYS A 34 -42.14 7.18 -18.09
C LYS A 34 -42.37 7.12 -16.57
N ALA A 35 -42.79 8.24 -15.98
CA ALA A 35 -43.12 8.33 -14.56
C ALA A 35 -44.32 7.43 -14.17
N THR A 36 -45.30 7.28 -15.06
CA THR A 36 -46.46 6.39 -14.84
C THR A 36 -46.03 4.93 -14.87
N VAL A 37 -45.21 4.54 -15.85
CA VAL A 37 -44.61 3.20 -15.97
C VAL A 37 -43.81 2.88 -14.70
N HIS A 38 -42.92 3.77 -14.28
CA HIS A 38 -42.10 3.59 -13.07
C HIS A 38 -42.94 3.49 -11.79
N ARG A 39 -43.98 4.33 -11.65
CA ARG A 39 -44.92 4.28 -10.52
C ARG A 39 -45.63 2.93 -10.43
N TYR A 40 -46.09 2.38 -11.56
CA TYR A 40 -46.76 1.08 -11.58
C TYR A 40 -45.79 -0.08 -11.35
N CYS A 41 -44.57 -0.02 -11.89
CA CYS A 41 -43.51 -0.98 -11.57
C CYS A 41 -43.25 -1.05 -10.06
N LYS A 42 -43.15 0.12 -9.40
CA LYS A 42 -43.01 0.23 -7.94
C LYS A 42 -44.25 -0.25 -7.19
N LYS A 43 -45.45 0.12 -7.66
CA LYS A 43 -46.74 -0.30 -7.07
C LYS A 43 -46.92 -1.82 -7.09
N TRP A 44 -46.44 -2.49 -8.14
CA TRP A 44 -46.52 -3.94 -8.31
C TRP A 44 -45.26 -4.67 -7.84
N ASN A 45 -44.28 -3.96 -7.29
CA ASN A 45 -43.04 -4.50 -6.77
C ASN A 45 -42.27 -5.39 -7.79
N ILE A 46 -42.33 -5.02 -9.08
CA ILE A 46 -41.63 -5.74 -10.15
C ILE A 46 -40.16 -5.36 -10.11
N GLN A 47 -39.28 -6.35 -9.97
CA GLN A 47 -37.83 -6.18 -9.97
C GLN A 47 -37.34 -6.15 -11.41
N ARG A 48 -36.66 -5.08 -11.81
CA ARG A 48 -36.01 -4.96 -13.12
C ARG A 48 -34.52 -4.71 -12.93
N PRO A 49 -33.67 -5.16 -13.86
CA PRO A 49 -32.24 -4.86 -13.81
C PRO A 49 -32.03 -3.35 -13.77
N ASP A 50 -31.16 -2.90 -12.85
CA ASP A 50 -30.78 -1.50 -12.77
C ASP A 50 -30.14 -1.06 -14.08
N ASN A 51 -30.44 0.18 -14.50
CA ASN A 51 -29.72 0.79 -15.60
C ASN A 51 -28.25 0.96 -15.19
N THR A 52 -27.37 0.09 -15.70
CA THR A 52 -25.91 0.15 -15.50
C THR A 52 -25.24 1.27 -16.32
N GLY A 53 -26.03 2.21 -16.85
CA GLY A 53 -25.59 3.36 -17.64
C GLY A 53 -24.82 4.38 -16.80
N GLY A 54 -23.63 3.99 -16.34
CA GLY A 54 -22.68 4.87 -15.67
C GLY A 54 -21.77 5.58 -16.67
N ARG A 55 -21.11 6.63 -16.19
CA ARG A 55 -20.03 7.28 -16.94
C ARG A 55 -18.93 6.24 -17.25
N PRO A 56 -18.47 6.13 -18.51
CA PRO A 56 -17.39 5.22 -18.86
C PRO A 56 -16.14 5.45 -17.99
N PRO A 57 -15.49 4.39 -17.49
CA PRO A 57 -14.27 4.54 -16.72
C PRO A 57 -13.16 5.16 -17.58
N ILE A 58 -12.36 6.05 -17.00
CA ILE A 58 -11.24 6.71 -17.68
C ILE A 58 -10.20 5.69 -18.16
N LEU A 59 -9.96 4.65 -17.37
CA LEU A 59 -9.04 3.56 -17.69
C LEU A 59 -9.80 2.38 -18.28
N THR A 60 -9.38 1.93 -19.46
CA THR A 60 -9.89 0.71 -20.10
C THR A 60 -9.37 -0.54 -19.41
N GLU A 61 -10.05 -1.68 -19.61
CA GLU A 61 -9.62 -2.97 -19.05
C GLU A 61 -8.25 -3.42 -19.59
N ALA A 62 -7.94 -3.08 -20.84
CA ALA A 62 -6.61 -3.31 -21.41
C ALA A 62 -5.52 -2.53 -20.67
N SER A 63 -5.78 -1.25 -20.36
CA SER A 63 -4.85 -0.40 -19.61
C SER A 63 -4.69 -0.85 -18.16
N LYS A 64 -5.77 -1.32 -17.52
CA LYS A 64 -5.70 -1.95 -16.19
C LYS A 64 -4.88 -3.24 -16.22
N SER A 65 -5.01 -4.05 -17.27
CA SER A 65 -4.20 -5.27 -17.46
C SER A 65 -2.72 -4.94 -17.64
N LEU A 66 -2.40 -3.90 -18.41
CA LEU A 66 -1.04 -3.38 -18.55
C LEU A 66 -0.50 -2.86 -17.21
N MET A 67 -1.30 -2.08 -16.48
CA MET A 67 -0.96 -1.55 -15.15
C MET A 67 -0.56 -2.70 -14.21
N LYS A 68 -1.41 -3.73 -14.12
CA LYS A 68 -1.15 -4.93 -13.32
C LYS A 68 0.18 -5.58 -13.70
N ARG A 69 0.43 -5.78 -15.00
CA ARG A 69 1.68 -6.39 -15.50
C ARG A 69 2.90 -5.55 -15.15
N MET A 70 2.86 -4.24 -15.35
CA MET A 70 4.00 -3.34 -15.10
C MET A 70 4.38 -3.30 -13.61
N VAL A 71 3.39 -3.32 -12.72
CA VAL A 71 3.62 -3.37 -11.27
C VAL A 71 4.19 -4.73 -10.84
N ILE A 72 3.62 -5.84 -11.33
CA ILE A 72 4.12 -7.20 -11.00
C ILE A 72 5.57 -7.40 -11.46
N LEU A 73 5.91 -6.90 -12.66
CA LEU A 73 7.27 -6.97 -13.20
C LEU A 73 8.24 -6.00 -12.52
N GLY A 74 7.78 -5.16 -11.58
CA GLY A 74 8.61 -4.18 -10.87
C GLY A 74 9.13 -3.03 -11.74
N ARG A 75 8.49 -2.79 -12.91
CA ARG A 75 8.81 -1.66 -13.79
C ARG A 75 8.28 -0.34 -13.25
N LEU A 76 7.12 -0.39 -12.59
CA LEU A 76 6.52 0.73 -11.88
C LEU A 76 6.39 0.34 -10.41
N LYS A 77 7.18 0.99 -9.55
CA LYS A 77 7.44 0.58 -8.16
C LYS A 77 6.58 1.32 -7.15
N SER A 78 6.10 2.52 -7.49
CA SER A 78 5.30 3.37 -6.61
C SER A 78 3.98 3.76 -7.26
N GLY A 79 2.98 4.13 -6.46
CA GLY A 79 1.71 4.63 -6.98
C GLY A 79 1.88 5.92 -7.80
N VAL A 80 2.92 6.71 -7.49
CA VAL A 80 3.29 7.93 -8.22
C VAL A 80 3.83 7.57 -9.61
N GLU A 81 4.77 6.64 -9.71
CA GLU A 81 5.29 6.16 -11.00
C GLU A 81 4.17 5.58 -11.88
N VAL A 82 3.23 4.84 -11.27
CA VAL A 82 2.05 4.34 -12.00
C VAL A 82 1.19 5.51 -12.50
N PHE A 83 0.94 6.51 -11.64
CA PHE A 83 0.16 7.68 -12.04
C PHE A 83 0.84 8.44 -13.17
N ASP A 84 2.12 8.78 -13.05
CA ASP A 84 2.85 9.57 -14.05
C ASP A 84 2.87 8.86 -15.41
N TYR A 85 3.12 7.54 -15.42
CA TYR A 85 3.10 6.74 -16.64
C TYR A 85 1.73 6.77 -17.34
N PHE A 86 0.65 6.53 -16.60
CA PHE A 86 -0.69 6.51 -17.20
C PHE A 86 -1.27 7.90 -17.44
N LYS A 87 -0.82 8.93 -16.71
CA LYS A 87 -1.21 10.33 -16.92
C LYS A 87 -0.76 10.86 -18.27
N ALA A 88 0.41 10.40 -18.76
CA ALA A 88 0.91 10.72 -20.10
C ALA A 88 -0.03 10.21 -21.21
N ILE A 89 -0.68 9.05 -21.00
CA ILE A 89 -1.60 8.43 -21.96
C ILE A 89 -3.04 8.94 -21.75
N TYR A 90 -3.41 9.22 -20.50
CA TYR A 90 -4.73 9.66 -20.07
C TYR A 90 -4.64 11.01 -19.37
N PRO A 91 -4.69 12.14 -20.11
CA PRO A 91 -4.49 13.48 -19.53
C PRO A 91 -5.50 13.85 -18.44
N ARG A 92 -6.69 13.26 -18.44
CA ARG A 92 -7.73 13.47 -17.42
C ARG A 92 -7.61 12.55 -16.21
N LEU A 93 -6.63 11.64 -16.18
CA LEU A 93 -6.40 10.75 -15.05
C LEU A 93 -5.99 11.55 -13.81
N THR A 94 -6.49 11.15 -12.65
CA THR A 94 -6.07 11.71 -11.36
C THR A 94 -5.33 10.64 -10.57
N TYR A 95 -4.53 11.06 -9.60
CA TYR A 95 -3.79 10.16 -8.73
C TYR A 95 -4.74 9.18 -8.00
N ASN A 96 -5.88 9.66 -7.50
CA ASN A 96 -6.87 8.84 -6.82
C ASN A 96 -7.48 7.77 -7.74
N THR A 97 -7.82 8.12 -8.98
CA THR A 97 -8.32 7.14 -9.96
C THR A 97 -7.30 6.03 -10.22
N THR A 98 -6.01 6.35 -10.25
CA THR A 98 -4.94 5.36 -10.34
C THR A 98 -4.92 4.43 -9.12
N LEU A 99 -5.03 4.98 -7.91
CA LEU A 99 -5.07 4.18 -6.69
C LEU A 99 -6.29 3.26 -6.64
N ASP A 100 -7.46 3.75 -7.05
CA ASP A 100 -8.68 2.96 -7.07
C ASP A 100 -8.63 1.87 -8.15
N ALA A 101 -7.99 2.13 -9.29
CA ALA A 101 -7.70 1.10 -10.28
C ALA A 101 -6.78 0.00 -9.69
N LEU A 102 -5.70 0.37 -8.98
CA LEU A 102 -4.83 -0.60 -8.30
C LEU A 102 -5.60 -1.44 -7.27
N LYS A 103 -6.46 -0.82 -6.47
CA LYS A 103 -7.32 -1.53 -5.51
C LYS A 103 -8.30 -2.48 -6.20
N SER A 104 -8.93 -2.04 -7.29
CA SER A 104 -9.87 -2.85 -8.08
C SER A 104 -9.19 -4.09 -8.69
N LEU A 105 -7.88 -4.01 -8.97
CA LEU A 105 -7.05 -5.11 -9.43
C LEU A 105 -6.55 -6.02 -8.30
N GLY A 106 -6.91 -5.73 -7.05
CA GLY A 106 -6.56 -6.51 -5.86
C GLY A 106 -5.24 -6.13 -5.20
N PHE A 107 -4.57 -5.06 -5.64
CA PHE A 107 -3.33 -4.62 -4.99
C PHE A 107 -3.60 -3.98 -3.63
N LYS A 108 -2.69 -4.23 -2.68
CA LYS A 108 -2.69 -3.60 -1.36
C LYS A 108 -1.40 -2.82 -1.16
N ALA A 109 -1.53 -1.60 -0.66
CA ALA A 109 -0.40 -0.81 -0.20
C ALA A 109 0.16 -1.44 1.08
N ARG A 110 1.47 -1.68 1.11
CA ARG A 110 2.19 -2.21 2.27
C ARG A 110 3.39 -1.30 2.57
N PRO A 111 3.68 -1.02 3.86
CA PRO A 111 4.87 -0.28 4.21
C PRO A 111 6.11 -1.09 3.85
N LYS A 112 7.09 -0.45 3.22
CA LYS A 112 8.40 -1.06 2.96
C LYS A 112 9.07 -1.38 4.30
N ARG A 113 9.74 -2.53 4.36
CA ARG A 113 10.53 -2.90 5.54
C ARG A 113 11.94 -2.32 5.38
N LYS A 114 12.41 -1.61 6.40
CA LYS A 114 13.80 -1.16 6.52
C LYS A 114 14.71 -2.34 6.88
N VAL A 115 15.02 -3.16 5.89
CA VAL A 115 15.98 -4.27 6.04
C VAL A 115 16.96 -4.22 4.88
N PRO A 116 18.27 -4.26 5.16
CA PRO A 116 19.25 -4.26 4.09
C PRO A 116 19.15 -5.56 3.29
N LEU A 117 19.17 -5.46 1.96
CA LEU A 117 19.24 -6.63 1.08
C LEU A 117 20.62 -7.30 1.23
N LEU A 118 20.64 -8.47 1.88
CA LEU A 118 21.87 -9.21 2.12
C LEU A 118 22.32 -9.95 0.85
N SER A 119 23.48 -9.56 0.31
CA SER A 119 24.18 -10.31 -0.74
C SER A 119 24.64 -11.68 -0.22
N ALA A 120 24.99 -12.60 -1.12
CA ALA A 120 25.57 -13.90 -0.73
C ALA A 120 26.83 -13.75 0.13
N LYS A 121 27.67 -12.74 -0.20
CA LYS A 121 28.85 -12.37 0.59
C LYS A 121 28.48 -11.92 2.01
N HIS A 122 27.45 -11.08 2.15
CA HIS A 122 27.00 -10.62 3.48
C HIS A 122 26.46 -11.78 4.31
N ARG A 123 25.67 -12.68 3.70
CA ARG A 123 25.13 -13.85 4.40
C ARG A 123 26.22 -14.77 4.94
N LYS A 124 27.26 -15.04 4.13
CA LYS A 124 28.41 -15.84 4.57
C LYS A 124 29.14 -15.18 5.74
N ALA A 125 29.51 -13.90 5.60
CA ALA A 125 30.23 -13.18 6.65
C ALA A 125 29.44 -13.13 7.98
N ARG A 126 28.12 -12.99 7.91
CA ARG A 126 27.24 -13.03 9.08
C ARG A 126 27.20 -14.40 9.74
N LEU A 127 27.13 -15.47 8.95
CA LEU A 127 27.15 -16.83 9.47
C LEU A 127 28.48 -17.14 10.15
N ASP A 128 29.59 -16.81 9.51
CA ASP A 128 30.94 -17.02 10.05
C ASP A 128 31.12 -16.26 11.38
N TRP A 129 30.63 -15.02 11.46
CA TRP A 129 30.64 -14.24 12.69
C TRP A 129 29.81 -14.88 13.80
N ALA A 130 28.58 -15.29 13.50
CA ALA A 130 27.70 -15.92 14.48
C ALA A 130 28.28 -17.26 14.99
N LEU A 131 28.92 -18.04 14.12
CA LEU A 131 29.59 -19.28 14.50
C LEU A 131 30.81 -19.02 15.39
N ALA A 132 31.62 -18.01 15.10
CA ALA A 132 32.79 -17.64 15.90
C ALA A 132 32.41 -17.20 17.34
N HIS A 133 31.24 -16.59 17.51
CA HIS A 133 30.75 -16.10 18.80
C HIS A 133 29.69 -17.01 19.44
N ARG A 134 29.43 -18.20 18.86
CA ARG A 134 28.38 -19.12 19.32
C ARG A 134 28.55 -19.58 20.77
N TYR A 135 29.80 -19.72 21.21
CA TYR A 135 30.15 -20.21 22.54
C TYR A 135 30.54 -19.09 23.52
N TRP A 136 30.33 -17.82 23.14
CA TRP A 136 30.60 -16.70 24.04
C TRP A 136 29.64 -16.70 25.22
N THR A 137 30.18 -16.50 26.41
CA THR A 137 29.40 -16.43 27.64
C THR A 137 28.83 -15.03 27.85
N THR A 138 27.90 -14.88 28.79
CA THR A 138 27.37 -13.56 29.18
C THR A 138 28.45 -12.61 29.66
N ASP A 139 29.50 -13.11 30.32
CA ASP A 139 30.59 -12.27 30.80
C ASP A 139 31.53 -11.82 29.67
N ASP A 140 31.61 -12.58 28.58
CA ASP A 140 32.33 -12.14 27.38
C ASP A 140 31.56 -11.05 26.65
N TRP A 141 30.24 -11.18 26.53
CA TRP A 141 29.39 -10.12 25.96
C TRP A 141 29.40 -8.83 26.78
N ARG A 142 29.53 -8.92 28.11
CA ARG A 142 29.64 -7.74 29.00
C ARG A 142 30.91 -6.91 28.77
N LYS A 143 31.96 -7.50 28.20
CA LYS A 143 33.20 -6.79 27.86
C LYS A 143 33.07 -6.01 26.55
N VAL A 144 32.00 -6.23 25.78
CA VAL A 144 31.76 -5.54 24.50
C VAL A 144 30.95 -4.27 24.73
N ILE A 145 31.49 -3.15 24.26
CA ILE A 145 30.76 -1.89 24.19
C ILE A 145 30.17 -1.75 22.78
N PHE A 146 28.85 -1.70 22.71
CA PHE A 146 28.12 -1.42 21.47
C PHE A 146 27.87 0.08 21.34
N SER A 147 28.24 0.66 20.20
CA SER A 147 27.97 2.06 19.86
C SER A 147 27.34 2.16 18.47
N ASP A 148 26.34 3.02 18.32
CA ASP A 148 25.76 3.37 17.01
C ASP A 148 25.05 4.72 17.11
N GLU A 149 24.80 5.33 15.95
CA GLU A 149 24.08 6.60 15.83
C GLU A 149 22.63 6.35 15.40
N SER A 150 21.68 7.10 15.97
CA SER A 150 20.30 7.07 15.52
C SER A 150 19.70 8.47 15.51
N LYS A 151 19.06 8.83 14.39
CA LYS A 151 18.26 10.04 14.27
C LYS A 151 16.98 9.95 15.11
N ILE A 152 16.66 11.01 15.85
CA ILE A 152 15.39 11.21 16.55
C ILE A 152 14.72 12.44 15.96
N ASN A 153 13.47 12.30 15.49
CA ASN A 153 12.70 13.44 15.01
C ASN A 153 11.91 14.04 16.18
N VAL A 154 12.07 15.35 16.42
CA VAL A 154 11.27 16.10 17.40
C VAL A 154 9.88 16.40 16.86
N TRP A 155 9.79 16.68 15.55
CA TRP A 155 8.54 16.94 14.83
C TRP A 155 8.53 16.18 13.51
N GLY A 156 7.38 15.63 13.14
CA GLY A 156 7.21 14.84 11.92
C GLY A 156 7.75 13.41 12.03
N SER A 157 7.45 12.60 11.01
CA SER A 157 8.05 11.28 10.82
C SER A 157 8.96 11.34 9.59
N ASP A 158 9.93 10.42 9.46
CA ASP A 158 10.79 10.33 8.26
C ASP A 158 10.00 9.90 6.98
N GLY A 159 8.67 9.83 7.06
CA GLY A 159 7.82 9.24 6.04
C GLY A 159 7.87 7.71 6.08
N VAL A 160 6.78 7.07 5.66
CA VAL A 160 6.77 5.63 5.41
C VAL A 160 6.65 5.46 3.91
N GLU A 161 7.65 4.84 3.29
CA GLU A 161 7.54 4.44 1.90
C GLU A 161 6.63 3.21 1.79
N PHE A 162 5.77 3.21 0.78
CA PHE A 162 4.87 2.10 0.50
C PHE A 162 5.23 1.45 -0.83
N TYR A 163 4.94 0.16 -0.94
CA TYR A 163 4.92 -0.57 -2.21
C TYR A 163 3.57 -1.23 -2.39
N TRP A 164 3.20 -1.50 -3.64
CA TRP A 164 1.96 -2.17 -4.00
C TRP A 164 2.24 -3.62 -4.33
N SER A 165 1.50 -4.54 -3.72
CA SER A 165 1.62 -5.97 -3.98
C SER A 165 0.27 -6.68 -3.97
N LEU A 166 0.18 -7.79 -4.72
CA LEU A 166 -0.96 -8.70 -4.63
C LEU A 166 -0.84 -9.58 -3.38
N PRO A 167 -1.96 -9.97 -2.76
CA PRO A 167 -1.97 -10.92 -1.65
C PRO A 167 -1.24 -12.22 -2.03
N GLY A 168 -0.34 -12.70 -1.15
CA GLY A 168 0.39 -13.96 -1.35
C GLY A 168 1.56 -13.92 -2.33
N SER A 169 1.81 -12.80 -3.00
CA SER A 169 2.98 -12.67 -3.90
C SER A 169 4.29 -12.61 -3.11
N PRO A 170 5.39 -13.19 -3.64
CA PRO A 170 6.70 -13.16 -2.98
C PRO A 170 7.22 -11.72 -2.85
N LEU A 171 8.01 -11.47 -1.81
CA LEU A 171 8.70 -10.20 -1.62
C LEU A 171 9.77 -10.02 -2.70
N GLN A 172 9.69 -8.91 -3.43
CA GLN A 172 10.64 -8.51 -4.45
C GLN A 172 11.71 -7.58 -3.85
N PRO A 173 12.93 -7.51 -4.42
CA PRO A 173 14.01 -6.66 -3.91
C PRO A 173 13.62 -5.18 -3.75
N HIS A 174 12.81 -4.63 -4.66
CA HIS A 174 12.37 -3.23 -4.62
C HIS A 174 11.31 -2.92 -3.53
N HIS A 175 10.85 -3.93 -2.78
CA HIS A 175 9.97 -3.75 -1.61
C HIS A 175 10.74 -3.39 -0.32
N HIS A 176 12.07 -3.41 -0.37
CA HIS A 176 12.95 -3.11 0.76
C HIS A 176 13.55 -1.70 0.61
N ASP A 177 13.81 -1.08 1.76
CA ASP A 177 14.56 0.19 1.83
C ASP A 177 16.06 -0.13 1.74
N ASN A 178 16.72 0.35 0.68
CA ASN A 178 18.14 0.05 0.39
C ASN A 178 19.08 0.98 1.19
N ASP A 179 18.84 1.11 2.49
CA ASP A 179 19.55 2.06 3.33
C ASP A 179 21.02 1.64 3.52
N PRO A 180 22.00 2.38 2.96
CA PRO A 180 23.41 2.09 3.14
C PRO A 180 23.82 2.39 4.58
N LYS A 181 24.39 1.40 5.28
CA LYS A 181 24.95 1.64 6.61
C LYS A 181 26.29 2.35 6.50
N HIS A 182 26.35 3.58 7.02
CA HIS A 182 27.57 4.37 7.09
C HIS A 182 28.45 3.92 8.26
N THR A 183 29.75 3.76 8.02
CA THR A 183 30.77 3.69 9.08
C THR A 183 31.73 4.83 8.83
N ALA A 184 31.78 5.82 9.73
CA ALA A 184 32.67 6.96 9.58
C ALA A 184 34.14 6.50 9.67
N LYS A 185 34.93 6.80 8.62
CA LYS A 185 36.35 6.41 8.55
C LYS A 185 37.17 7.02 9.71
N ILE A 186 36.91 8.29 10.03
CA ILE A 186 37.61 9.05 11.08
C ILE A 186 37.47 8.37 12.45
N THR A 187 36.25 7.99 12.84
CA THR A 187 35.98 7.31 14.11
C THR A 187 36.68 5.95 14.20
N THR A 188 36.74 5.23 13.08
CA THR A 188 37.41 3.92 13.01
C THR A 188 38.92 4.06 13.19
N THR A 189 39.52 5.09 12.59
CA THR A 189 40.95 5.38 12.70
C THR A 189 41.33 5.75 14.14
N TYR A 190 40.59 6.68 14.77
CA TYR A 190 40.82 7.08 16.17
C TYR A 190 40.78 5.90 17.15
N LEU A 191 39.74 5.07 17.07
CA LEU A 191 39.54 3.95 18.02
C LEU A 191 40.63 2.88 17.91
N LYS A 192 41.12 2.63 16.69
CA LYS A 192 42.17 1.64 16.44
C LYS A 192 43.56 2.17 16.75
N GLU A 193 43.87 3.38 16.29
CA GLU A 193 45.24 3.90 16.25
C GLU A 193 45.58 4.72 17.50
N GLU A 194 44.67 5.59 17.95
CA GLU A 194 44.92 6.45 19.12
C GLU A 194 44.46 5.80 20.42
N ALA A 195 43.21 5.32 20.48
CA ALA A 195 42.63 4.78 21.71
C ALA A 195 42.99 3.29 21.97
N ARG A 196 43.56 2.60 20.97
CA ARG A 196 44.03 1.20 21.03
C ARG A 196 43.00 0.20 21.56
N TYR A 197 41.71 0.42 21.30
CA TYR A 197 40.69 -0.55 21.68
C TYR A 197 40.65 -1.72 20.67
N PRO A 198 40.60 -2.98 21.15
CA PRO A 198 40.43 -4.12 20.25
C PRO A 198 39.05 -4.05 19.61
N MET A 199 39.01 -3.77 18.31
CA MET A 199 37.77 -3.70 17.55
C MET A 199 37.22 -5.11 17.33
N LEU A 200 35.99 -5.35 17.76
CA LEU A 200 35.28 -6.57 17.45
C LEU A 200 35.07 -6.66 15.92
N PRO A 201 35.49 -7.73 15.24
CA PRO A 201 35.17 -7.90 13.83
C PRO A 201 33.65 -7.90 13.68
N TRP A 202 33.09 -7.08 12.77
CA TRP A 202 31.65 -6.92 12.63
C TRP A 202 31.20 -7.17 11.18
N PRO A 203 30.17 -7.99 10.95
CA PRO A 203 29.67 -8.23 9.60
C PRO A 203 28.87 -7.01 9.09
N SER A 204 29.20 -6.52 7.90
CA SER A 204 28.49 -5.40 7.26
C SER A 204 26.99 -5.67 7.12
N GLN A 205 26.17 -4.60 7.10
CA GLN A 205 24.71 -4.68 6.96
C GLN A 205 24.00 -5.52 8.03
N SER A 206 24.47 -5.46 9.28
CA SER A 206 23.93 -6.25 10.39
C SER A 206 23.38 -5.43 11.56
N PRO A 207 22.33 -4.61 11.36
CA PRO A 207 21.65 -3.90 12.47
C PRO A 207 21.17 -4.86 13.55
N ASP A 208 20.56 -5.96 13.12
CA ASP A 208 19.87 -6.91 13.96
C ASP A 208 20.79 -7.68 14.91
N LEU A 209 22.11 -7.69 14.62
CA LEU A 209 23.11 -8.24 15.52
C LEU A 209 23.53 -7.23 16.60
N ASN A 210 23.24 -5.93 16.44
CA ASN A 210 23.60 -4.87 17.37
C ASN A 210 22.46 -4.63 18.39
N PRO A 211 22.63 -4.98 19.68
CA PRO A 211 21.58 -4.82 20.68
C PRO A 211 21.16 -3.36 20.91
N ILE A 212 22.00 -2.37 20.54
CA ILE A 212 21.66 -0.95 20.69
C ILE A 212 20.44 -0.54 19.83
N GLU A 213 20.21 -1.23 18.69
CA GLU A 213 19.07 -0.98 17.81
C GLU A 213 17.74 -1.30 18.52
N HIS A 214 17.73 -2.31 19.40
CA HIS A 214 16.58 -2.59 20.27
C HIS A 214 16.36 -1.49 21.30
N MET A 215 17.44 -0.92 21.85
CA MET A 215 17.33 0.22 22.77
C MET A 215 16.81 1.46 22.06
N TRP A 216 17.30 1.75 20.85
CA TRP A 216 16.81 2.87 20.04
C TRP A 216 15.33 2.74 19.73
N ARG A 217 14.87 1.54 19.39
CA ARG A 217 13.44 1.28 19.21
C ARG A 217 12.64 1.58 20.48
N HIS A 218 13.10 1.11 21.64
CA HIS A 218 12.42 1.36 22.92
C HIS A 218 12.38 2.85 23.28
N LEU A 219 13.50 3.55 23.09
CA LEU A 219 13.60 4.98 23.33
C LEU A 219 12.63 5.76 22.44
N LYS A 220 12.61 5.48 21.13
CA LYS A 220 11.70 6.12 20.17
C LYS A 220 10.23 5.88 20.55
N LEU A 221 9.87 4.66 20.97
CA LEU A 221 8.51 4.36 21.42
C LEU A 221 8.12 5.16 22.67
N LYS A 222 9.02 5.27 23.65
CA LYS A 222 8.80 6.09 24.85
C LYS A 222 8.64 7.58 24.52
N LEU A 223 9.49 8.10 23.63
CA LEU A 223 9.42 9.50 23.19
C LEU A 223 8.11 9.79 22.44
N LEU A 224 7.66 8.87 21.59
CA LEU A 224 6.37 9.00 20.90
C LEU A 224 5.18 8.99 21.88
N TYR A 225 5.19 8.07 22.84
CA TYR A 225 4.13 7.98 23.85
C TYR A 225 4.07 9.25 24.73
N ASN A 226 5.22 9.74 25.20
CA ASN A 226 5.29 10.95 26.01
C ASN A 226 4.95 12.21 25.20
N GLY A 227 5.34 12.27 23.92
CA GLY A 227 4.97 13.34 23.01
C GLY A 227 3.48 13.42 22.73
N LEU A 228 2.77 12.28 22.64
CA LEU A 228 1.31 12.23 22.49
C LEU A 228 0.59 12.70 23.77
N ASN A 229 1.10 12.36 24.96
CA ASN A 229 0.51 12.77 26.23
C ASN A 229 0.70 14.28 26.54
N ASN A 230 1.68 14.94 25.92
CA ASN A 230 1.90 16.39 26.07
C ASN A 230 1.15 17.24 25.03
N LYS A 231 0.51 16.64 24.00
CA LYS A 231 -0.31 17.39 23.03
C LYS A 231 -1.63 17.93 23.58
N GLY A 232 -1.92 17.73 24.86
CA GLY A 232 -3.07 18.29 25.58
C GLY A 232 -2.72 19.34 26.65
N LYS A 233 -1.47 19.80 26.71
CA LYS A 233 -1.03 20.83 27.67
C LYS A 233 -0.09 21.85 27.02
N VAL A 234 -0.62 22.66 26.10
CA VAL A 234 -0.19 24.05 25.87
C VAL A 234 -1.43 24.84 25.48
#